data_AF-A0A482VBN6-F1
#
_entry.id   AF-A0A482VBN6-F1
#
_cell.length_a   1.000
_cell.length_b   1.000
_cell.length_c   1.000
_cell.angle_alpha   90.00
_cell.angle_beta   90.00
_cell.angle_gamma   90.00
#
_symmetry.space_group_name_H-M   'P 1'
#
loop_
_entity.id
_entity.type
_entity.pdbx_description
1 polymer ?
#
loop_
_entity_poly.entity_id
_entity_poly.type
_entity_poly.pdbx_seq_one_letter_code
_entity_poly.pdbx_strand_id
1 'polypeptide(L)'
;MTSTAMEEYELMKDAKYRMYVAAIDKALKNFEYTSEWADLISALGKLNKVLLSYTKFPIIPRRIKISKRLAQCMHPALPSGVHLKALETYDIIFRCMGTNRLSHELFIYGA
;
A
#
# COMPACT_ATOMS: atom_id res chain seq x y z
N MET A 1 2.31 10.61 -23.43
CA MET A 1 2.32 9.83 -22.16
C MET A 1 1.23 10.39 -21.28
N THR A 2 0.19 9.61 -20.99
CA THR A 2 -0.82 9.97 -19.97
C THR A 2 -0.16 9.93 -18.60
N SER A 3 -0.42 10.93 -17.75
CA SER A 3 0.12 10.92 -16.38
C SER A 3 -0.58 9.83 -15.56
N THR A 4 0.10 9.24 -14.57
CA THR A 4 -0.53 8.26 -13.66
C THR A 4 -1.79 8.82 -13.00
N ALA A 5 -1.85 10.13 -12.77
CA ALA A 5 -3.03 10.81 -12.24
C ALA A 5 -4.24 10.74 -13.18
N MET A 6 -4.02 10.83 -14.50
CA MET A 6 -5.09 10.66 -15.50
C MET A 6 -5.58 9.21 -15.55
N GLU A 7 -4.67 8.23 -15.52
CA GLU A 7 -5.05 6.82 -15.48
C GLU A 7 -5.85 6.47 -14.23
N GLU A 8 -5.42 6.97 -13.07
CA GLU A 8 -6.14 6.81 -11.80
C GLU A 8 -7.52 7.49 -11.83
N TYR A 9 -7.64 8.67 -12.45
CA TYR A 9 -8.92 9.36 -12.64
C TYR A 9 -9.89 8.54 -13.50
N GLU A 10 -9.41 7.91 -14.58
CA GLU A 10 -10.24 7.02 -15.40
C GLU A 10 -10.68 5.77 -14.63
N LEU A 11 -9.78 5.16 -13.84
CA LEU A 11 -10.13 4.03 -12.98
C LEU A 11 -11.21 4.39 -11.94
N MET A 12 -11.28 5.64 -11.47
CA MET A 12 -12.32 6.08 -10.53
C MET A 12 -13.75 5.98 -11.10
N LYS A 13 -13.91 5.85 -12.42
CA LYS A 13 -15.20 5.57 -13.06
C LYS A 13 -15.64 4.11 -12.83
N ASP A 14 -14.72 3.18 -12.58
CA ASP A 14 -15.02 1.79 -12.22
C ASP A 14 -15.47 1.68 -10.75
N ALA A 15 -16.63 1.07 -10.53
CA ALA A 15 -17.18 0.83 -9.19
C ALA A 15 -16.25 -0.04 -8.32
N LYS A 16 -15.59 -1.05 -8.90
CA LYS A 16 -14.67 -1.93 -8.18
C LYS A 16 -13.41 -1.19 -7.72
N TYR A 17 -12.91 -0.25 -8.53
CA TYR A 17 -11.79 0.60 -8.10
C TYR A 17 -12.20 1.55 -6.99
N ARG A 18 -13.41 2.13 -7.04
CA ARG A 18 -13.93 2.94 -5.91
C ARG A 18 -14.05 2.12 -4.63
N MET A 19 -14.48 0.86 -4.72
CA MET A 19 -14.50 -0.05 -3.57
C MET A 19 -13.09 -0.35 -3.05
N TYR A 20 -12.11 -0.51 -3.95
CA TYR A 20 -10.71 -0.68 -3.59
C TYR A 20 -10.17 0.53 -2.81
N VAL A 21 -10.41 1.75 -3.30
CA VAL A 21 -10.04 3.00 -2.62
C VAL A 21 -10.65 3.06 -1.22
N ALA A 22 -11.95 2.77 -1.08
CA ALA A 22 -12.63 2.77 0.21
C ALA A 22 -12.07 1.71 1.17
N ALA A 23 -11.73 0.52 0.66
CA ALA A 23 -11.13 -0.55 1.44
C ALA A 23 -9.72 -0.18 1.92
N ILE A 24 -8.93 0.48 1.08
CA ILE A 24 -7.59 0.99 1.44
C ILE A 24 -7.69 2.10 2.47
N ASP A 25 -8.59 3.07 2.29
CA ASP A 25 -8.81 4.13 3.27
C ASP A 25 -9.24 3.55 4.64
N LYS A 26 -10.09 2.52 4.64
CA LYS A 26 -10.47 1.78 5.87
C LYS A 26 -9.29 1.03 6.49
N ALA A 27 -8.45 0.39 5.68
CA ALA A 27 -7.25 -0.30 6.17
C ALA A 27 -6.26 0.69 6.79
N LEU A 28 -6.01 1.83 6.14
CA LEU A 28 -5.08 2.87 6.58
C LEU A 28 -5.45 3.49 7.94
N LYS A 29 -6.74 3.56 8.28
CA LYS A 29 -7.18 4.01 9.61
C LYS A 29 -6.61 3.16 10.76
N ASN A 30 -6.28 1.89 10.52
CA ASN A 30 -5.69 1.05 11.57
C ASN A 30 -4.30 1.51 12.01
N PHE A 31 -3.59 2.28 11.17
CA PHE A 31 -2.28 2.85 11.51
C PHE A 31 -2.37 4.14 12.34
N GLU A 32 -3.56 4.68 12.56
CA GLU A 32 -3.76 5.90 13.38
C GLU A 32 -3.89 5.60 14.87
N TYR A 33 -4.21 4.34 15.23
CA TYR A 33 -4.51 3.92 16.59
C TYR A 33 -3.50 2.88 17.14
N THR A 34 -2.31 2.81 16.55
CA THR A 34 -1.26 1.86 16.96
C THR A 34 -0.58 2.35 18.23
N SER A 35 -0.62 1.56 19.30
CA SER A 35 0.04 1.86 20.57
C SER A 35 1.26 0.98 20.79
N GLU A 36 1.26 -0.22 20.23
CA GLU A 36 2.36 -1.17 20.31
C GLU A 36 2.78 -1.72 18.94
N TRP A 37 3.95 -2.35 18.88
CA TRP A 37 4.48 -2.90 17.62
C TRP A 37 3.58 -4.01 17.04
N ALA A 38 2.86 -4.75 17.88
CA ALA A 38 1.92 -5.78 17.44
C ALA A 38 0.74 -5.18 16.65
N ASP A 39 0.31 -3.96 16.97
CA ASP A 39 -0.72 -3.24 16.23
C ASP A 39 -0.28 -2.95 14.80
N LEU A 40 1.01 -2.62 14.60
CA LEU A 40 1.57 -2.40 13.26
C LEU A 40 1.52 -3.68 12.42
N ILE A 41 1.86 -4.83 13.00
CA ILE A 41 1.74 -6.13 12.31
C ILE A 41 0.28 -6.40 11.92
N SER A 42 -0.66 -6.15 12.83
CA SER A 42 -2.09 -6.29 12.57
C SER A 42 -2.57 -5.35 11.46
N ALA A 43 -2.16 -4.08 11.49
CA ALA A 43 -2.50 -3.07 10.49
C ALA A 43 -1.95 -3.43 9.09
N LEU A 44 -0.68 -3.84 9.02
CA LEU A 44 -0.06 -4.35 7.79
C LEU A 44 -0.78 -5.60 7.29
N GLY A 45 -1.13 -6.54 8.17
CA GLY A 45 -1.90 -7.74 7.81
C GLY A 45 -3.25 -7.42 7.20
N LYS A 46 -3.98 -6.43 7.73
CA LYS A 46 -5.25 -5.95 7.14
C LYS A 46 -5.03 -5.28 5.79
N LEU A 47 -3.98 -4.47 5.66
CA LEU A 47 -3.61 -3.83 4.38
C LEU A 47 -3.29 -4.88 3.31
N ASN A 48 -2.49 -5.90 3.64
CA ASN A 48 -2.12 -6.99 2.72
C ASN A 48 -3.35 -7.74 2.20
N LYS A 49 -4.32 -8.04 3.08
CA LYS A 49 -5.58 -8.67 2.66
C LYS A 49 -6.33 -7.82 1.64
N VAL A 50 -6.38 -6.50 1.82
CA VAL A 50 -7.03 -5.59 0.87
C VAL A 50 -6.26 -5.58 -0.45
N LEU A 51 -4.95 -5.36 -0.44
CA LEU A 51 -4.13 -5.34 -1.67
C LEU A 51 -4.29 -6.63 -2.48
N LEU A 52 -4.22 -7.79 -1.83
CA LEU A 52 -4.40 -9.10 -2.46
C LEU A 52 -5.82 -9.33 -3.01
N SER A 53 -6.84 -8.65 -2.48
CA SER A 53 -8.22 -8.77 -2.99
C SER A 53 -8.45 -7.98 -4.29
N TYR A 54 -7.54 -7.07 -4.63
CA TYR A 54 -7.68 -6.13 -5.74
C TYR A 54 -6.50 -6.19 -6.73
N THR A 55 -5.80 -7.33 -6.83
CA THR A 55 -4.61 -7.54 -7.69
C THR A 55 -4.82 -7.25 -9.18
N LYS A 56 -6.08 -7.15 -9.64
CA LYS A 56 -6.43 -6.77 -11.01
C LYS A 56 -6.14 -5.30 -11.32
N PHE A 57 -5.98 -4.45 -10.31
CA PHE A 57 -5.72 -3.03 -10.47
C PHE A 57 -4.23 -2.72 -10.28
N PRO A 58 -3.52 -2.30 -11.35
CA PRO A 58 -2.08 -2.02 -11.25
C PRO A 58 -1.79 -0.68 -10.56
N ILE A 59 -2.77 0.21 -10.45
CA ILE A 59 -2.63 1.48 -9.72
C ILE A 59 -3.05 1.24 -8.26
N ILE A 60 -2.11 1.43 -7.34
CA ILE A 60 -2.38 1.32 -5.91
C ILE A 60 -2.91 2.67 -5.42
N PRO A 61 -4.17 2.73 -4.92
CA PRO A 61 -4.73 3.95 -4.40
C PRO A 61 -4.00 4.34 -3.12
N ARG A 62 -3.86 5.64 -2.88
CA ARG A 62 -3.17 6.18 -1.69
C ARG A 62 -1.70 5.71 -1.54
N ARG A 63 -1.03 5.32 -2.63
CA ARG A 63 0.37 4.84 -2.63
C ARG A 63 1.35 5.69 -1.81
N ILE A 64 1.22 7.02 -1.84
CA ILE A 64 2.05 7.94 -1.04
C ILE A 64 1.80 7.79 0.48
N LYS A 65 0.55 7.60 0.90
CA LYS A 65 0.23 7.38 2.32
C LYS A 65 0.70 6.00 2.76
N ILE A 66 0.50 4.99 1.92
CA ILE A 66 0.98 3.63 2.18
C ILE A 66 2.49 3.61 2.34
N SER A 67 3.25 4.23 1.43
CA SER A 67 4.71 4.24 1.51
C SER A 67 5.23 4.90 2.78
N LYS A 68 4.63 6.03 3.21
CA LYS A 68 4.94 6.66 4.50
C LYS A 68 4.71 5.72 5.70
N ARG A 69 3.62 4.95 5.69
CA ARG A 69 3.36 3.94 6.74
C ARG A 69 4.35 2.79 6.70
N LEU A 70 4.75 2.35 5.50
CA LEU A 70 5.78 1.32 5.35
C LEU A 70 7.15 1.80 5.84
N ALA A 71 7.55 3.03 5.52
CA ALA A 71 8.78 3.64 6.03
C ALA A 71 8.80 3.68 7.57
N GLN A 72 7.68 4.07 8.20
CA GLN A 72 7.54 4.00 9.66
C GLN A 72 7.74 2.58 10.20
N CYS A 73 7.17 1.58 9.53
CA CYS A 73 7.32 0.18 9.91
C CYS A 73 8.76 -0.33 9.74
N MET A 74 9.63 0.37 9.00
CA MET A 74 11.06 0.06 8.81
C MET A 74 11.97 0.77 9.82
N HIS A 75 11.43 1.47 10.82
CA HIS A 75 12.22 2.16 11.82
C HIS A 75 13.12 1.17 12.61
N PRO A 76 14.41 1.47 12.85
CA PRO A 76 15.35 0.53 13.50
C PRO A 76 14.95 0.10 14.91
N ALA A 77 14.19 0.91 15.63
CA ALA A 77 13.71 0.59 16.98
C ALA A 77 12.55 -0.43 17.01
N LEU A 78 11.97 -0.78 15.86
CA LEU A 78 10.91 -1.77 15.76
C LEU A 78 11.49 -3.19 15.66
N PRO A 79 10.78 -4.22 16.15
CA PRO A 79 11.26 -5.60 16.07
C PRO A 79 11.19 -6.16 14.64
N SER A 80 12.03 -7.16 14.35
CA SER A 80 12.15 -7.78 13.02
C SER A 80 10.84 -8.33 12.46
N GLY A 81 9.89 -8.73 13.32
CA GLY A 81 8.56 -9.16 12.90
C GLY A 81 7.77 -8.06 12.18
N VAL A 82 7.92 -6.79 12.59
CA VAL A 82 7.30 -5.65 11.89
C VAL A 82 7.99 -5.42 10.55
N HIS A 83 9.33 -5.47 10.52
CA HIS A 83 10.11 -5.31 9.28
C HIS A 83 9.75 -6.35 8.23
N LEU A 84 9.74 -7.63 8.61
CA LEU A 84 9.32 -8.73 7.73
C LEU A 84 7.91 -8.50 7.17
N LYS A 85 6.98 -8.06 8.02
CA LYS A 85 5.61 -7.81 7.58
C LYS A 85 5.51 -6.62 6.61
N ALA A 86 6.33 -5.59 6.81
CA ALA A 86 6.43 -4.47 5.88
C ALA A 86 7.03 -4.90 4.54
N LEU A 87 8.08 -5.73 4.55
CA LEU A 87 8.68 -6.29 3.32
C LEU A 87 7.70 -7.16 2.54
N GLU A 88 6.89 -8.00 3.21
CA GLU A 88 5.78 -8.71 2.57
C GLU A 88 4.79 -7.75 1.88
N THR A 89 4.51 -6.61 2.51
CA THR A 89 3.61 -5.59 1.95
C THR A 89 4.20 -4.93 0.71
N TYR A 90 5.51 -4.59 0.73
CA TYR A 90 6.23 -4.11 -0.44
C TYR A 90 6.17 -5.09 -1.60
N ASP A 91 6.43 -6.38 -1.35
CA ASP A 91 6.36 -7.42 -2.37
C ASP A 91 4.97 -7.51 -3.03
N ILE A 92 3.89 -7.48 -2.23
CA ILE A 92 2.52 -7.48 -2.75
C ILE A 92 2.28 -6.27 -3.65
N ILE A 93 2.68 -5.07 -3.20
CA ILE A 93 2.53 -3.83 -3.96
C ILE A 93 3.27 -3.93 -5.30
N PHE A 94 4.53 -4.34 -5.28
CA PHE A 94 5.37 -4.43 -6.47
C PHE A 94 4.84 -5.47 -7.47
N ARG A 95 4.32 -6.60 -6.99
CA ARG A 95 3.65 -7.60 -7.83
C ARG A 95 2.35 -7.07 -8.44
N CYS A 96 1.56 -6.30 -7.70
CA CYS A 96 0.33 -5.70 -8.23
C CYS A 96 0.62 -4.65 -9.30
N MET A 97 1.63 -3.81 -9.09
CA MET A 97 2.01 -2.74 -10.04
C MET A 97 2.62 -3.27 -11.33
N GLY A 98 3.36 -4.37 -11.24
CA GLY A 98 4.18 -4.88 -12.35
C GLY A 98 5.43 -4.03 -12.60
N THR A 99 6.41 -4.62 -13.29
CA THR A 99 7.75 -4.04 -13.49
C THR A 99 7.72 -2.70 -14.23
N ASN A 100 6.88 -2.56 -15.25
CA ASN A 100 6.77 -1.33 -16.05
C ASN A 100 6.30 -0.14 -15.21
N ARG A 101 5.31 -0.31 -14.34
CA ARG A 101 4.84 0.80 -13.49
C ARG A 101 5.81 1.04 -12.34
N LEU A 102 6.35 -0.03 -11.77
CA LEU A 102 7.30 0.06 -10.68
C LEU A 102 8.51 0.91 -11.07
N SER A 103 9.06 0.77 -12.29
CA SER A 103 10.20 1.60 -12.71
C SER A 103 9.91 3.11 -12.71
N HIS A 104 8.66 3.51 -12.98
CA HIS A 104 8.23 4.92 -12.96
C HIS A 104 7.89 5.42 -11.55
N GLU A 105 7.50 4.54 -10.64
CA GLU A 105 6.99 4.90 -9.32
C GLU A 105 7.88 4.42 -8.16
N LEU A 106 9.03 3.80 -8.44
CA LEU A 106 9.93 3.25 -7.41
C LEU A 106 10.35 4.31 -6.38
N PHE A 107 10.52 5.56 -6.83
CA PHE A 107 10.88 6.70 -5.96
C PHE A 107 9.88 6.92 -4.81
N ILE A 108 8.63 6.47 -4.93
CA ILE A 108 7.61 6.56 -3.88
C ILE A 108 7.96 5.66 -2.69
N TYR A 109 8.71 4.59 -2.93
CA TYR A 109 8.98 3.49 -2.00
C TYR A 109 10.44 3.44 -1.51
N GLY A 110 11.26 4.43 -1.88
CA GLY A 110 12.67 4.51 -1.48
C GLY A 110 12.95 5.34 -0.22
N ALA A 111 11.91 5.74 0.51
CA ALA A 111 11.98 6.63 1.68
C ALA A 111 12.03 5.87 3.02
#